data_AF-A0A0C2C9Q2-F1
#
_entry.id   AF-A0A0C2C9Q2-F1
#
_cell.length_a   1.000
_cell.length_b   1.000
_cell.length_c   1.000
_cell.angle_alpha   90.00
_cell.angle_beta   90.00
_cell.angle_gamma   90.00
#
_symmetry.space_group_name_H-M   'P 1'
#
loop_
_entity.id
_entity.type
_entity.pdbx_description
1 polymer ?
#
loop_
_entity_poly.entity_id
_entity_poly.type
_entity_poly.pdbx_seq_one_letter_code
_entity_poly.pdbx_strand_id
1 'polypeptide(L)'
;MLDRKVDIPKYTLSLCLAPMYGDFERKWLLLAEVVEHYKLQGVEHFYFYIKDIDSYSLESRVNTSTFKNSLQLVNDYVKTGEAEVVFFREEQDRTSNEWQHVEIEDCALRSKHHSRYSIFADLDDRITALASSTLVEYIS
;
A
#
# COMPACT_ATOMS: atom_id res chain seq x y z
N MET A 1 -2.53 -21.47 -23.10
CA MET A 1 -3.61 -20.46 -23.13
C MET A 1 -3.96 -20.17 -21.68
N LEU A 2 -3.61 -18.99 -21.17
CA LEU A 2 -4.06 -18.56 -19.85
C LEU A 2 -5.54 -18.20 -19.97
N ASP A 3 -6.39 -18.90 -19.23
CA ASP A 3 -7.81 -18.55 -19.11
C ASP A 3 -7.93 -17.16 -18.49
N ARG A 4 -8.60 -16.24 -19.20
CA ARG A 4 -8.63 -14.79 -18.93
C ARG A 4 -9.87 -14.36 -18.15
N LYS A 5 -10.71 -15.28 -17.68
CA LYS A 5 -11.95 -14.97 -16.99
C LYS A 5 -11.85 -15.34 -15.51
N VAL A 6 -11.45 -14.36 -14.69
CA VAL A 6 -11.91 -14.34 -13.30
C VAL A 6 -13.26 -13.65 -13.35
N ASP A 7 -14.31 -14.38 -12.98
CA ASP A 7 -15.69 -14.03 -13.37
C ASP A 7 -16.21 -12.79 -12.65
N ILE A 8 -15.70 -12.45 -11.45
CA ILE A 8 -16.02 -11.19 -10.76
C ILE A 8 -14.81 -10.83 -9.86
N PRO A 9 -14.14 -9.68 -10.05
CA PRO A 9 -13.07 -9.24 -9.16
C PRO A 9 -13.63 -8.93 -7.77
N LYS A 10 -12.86 -9.23 -6.72
CA LYS A 10 -13.26 -9.09 -5.32
C LYS A 10 -13.55 -7.64 -4.93
N TYR A 11 -12.75 -6.71 -5.46
CA TYR A 11 -12.85 -5.29 -5.21
C TYR A 11 -13.15 -4.53 -6.51
N THR A 12 -13.84 -3.42 -6.39
CA THR A 12 -13.99 -2.45 -7.48
C THR A 12 -12.71 -1.62 -7.62
N LEU A 13 -12.18 -1.10 -6.52
CA LEU A 13 -11.01 -0.23 -6.53
C LEU A 13 -10.02 -0.60 -5.42
N SER A 14 -8.76 -0.81 -5.79
CA SER A 14 -7.63 -0.96 -4.87
C SER A 14 -6.58 0.13 -5.05
N LEU A 15 -5.68 0.25 -4.07
CA LEU A 15 -4.53 1.13 -4.13
C LEU A 15 -3.23 0.36 -3.90
N CYS A 16 -2.30 0.54 -4.83
CA CYS A 16 -0.91 0.11 -4.80
C CYS A 16 -0.08 1.30 -4.29
N LEU A 17 0.43 1.19 -3.06
CA LEU A 17 1.23 2.25 -2.46
C LEU A 17 2.70 2.01 -2.78
N ALA A 18 3.36 3.03 -3.31
CA ALA A 18 4.78 2.94 -3.64
C ALA A 18 5.63 2.53 -2.42
N PRO A 19 6.81 1.92 -2.65
CA PRO A 19 7.62 1.38 -1.57
C PRO A 19 8.01 2.44 -0.54
N MET A 20 7.76 2.15 0.73
CA MET A 20 8.19 2.97 1.85
C MET A 20 9.59 2.56 2.31
N TYR A 21 10.54 3.50 2.23
CA TYR A 21 11.94 3.33 2.65
C TYR A 21 12.26 3.96 4.02
N GLY A 22 13.21 3.41 4.79
CA GLY A 22 13.85 4.09 5.92
C GLY A 22 12.96 4.27 7.16
N ASP A 23 13.05 5.45 7.79
CA ASP A 23 12.39 5.76 9.07
C ASP A 23 10.84 5.78 8.96
N PHE A 24 10.23 4.67 9.38
CA PHE A 24 8.78 4.48 9.41
C PHE A 24 8.09 5.33 10.50
N GLU A 25 8.82 5.82 11.50
CA GLU A 25 8.28 6.64 12.59
C GLU A 25 7.72 7.96 12.08
N ARG A 26 8.29 8.51 11.00
CA ARG A 26 7.82 9.77 10.41
C ARG A 26 6.70 9.57 9.39
N LYS A 27 6.47 8.33 8.97
CA LYS A 27 5.58 8.00 7.84
C LYS A 27 4.23 7.44 8.26
N TRP A 28 4.08 6.93 9.49
CA TRP A 28 2.82 6.31 9.92
C TRP A 28 1.63 7.27 9.90
N LEU A 29 1.82 8.55 10.23
CA LEU A 29 0.74 9.53 10.18
C LEU A 29 0.32 9.80 8.73
N LEU A 30 1.29 9.93 7.83
CA LEU A 30 1.03 10.06 6.39
C LEU A 30 0.34 8.83 5.83
N LEU A 31 0.72 7.63 6.29
CA LEU A 31 0.06 6.37 5.91
C LEU A 31 -1.40 6.35 6.37
N ALA A 32 -1.68 6.71 7.62
CA ALA A 32 -3.04 6.82 8.12
C ALA A 32 -3.86 7.82 7.29
N GLU A 33 -3.29 9.00 6.99
CA GLU A 33 -3.95 10.01 6.16
C GLU A 33 -4.24 9.50 4.74
N VAL A 34 -3.30 8.81 4.09
CA VAL A 34 -3.51 8.20 2.77
C VAL A 34 -4.65 7.20 2.84
N VAL A 35 -4.58 6.24 3.77
CA VAL A 35 -5.55 5.13 3.85
C VAL A 35 -6.94 5.68 4.11
N GLU A 36 -7.10 6.55 5.10
CA GLU A 36 -8.42 7.10 5.42
C GLU A 36 -8.94 8.03 4.29
N HIS A 37 -8.07 8.82 3.65
CA HIS A 37 -8.46 9.63 2.48
C HIS A 37 -9.01 8.74 1.36
N TYR A 38 -8.28 7.70 0.98
CA TYR A 38 -8.67 6.84 -0.14
C TYR A 38 -9.87 5.93 0.20
N LYS A 39 -10.05 5.56 1.47
CA LYS A 39 -11.31 4.92 1.94
C LYS A 39 -12.51 5.84 1.72
N LEU A 40 -12.39 7.13 2.01
CA LEU A 40 -13.43 8.11 1.69
C LEU A 40 -13.68 8.25 0.18
N GLN A 41 -12.67 7.96 -0.66
CA GLN A 41 -12.82 7.91 -2.12
C GLN A 41 -13.33 6.55 -2.64
N GLY A 42 -13.63 5.59 -1.76
CA GLY A 42 -14.18 4.28 -2.10
C GLY A 42 -13.15 3.18 -2.35
N VAL A 43 -11.87 3.39 -2.05
CA VAL A 43 -10.87 2.31 -2.12
C VAL A 43 -11.19 1.23 -1.07
N GLU A 44 -11.23 -0.02 -1.51
CA GLU A 44 -11.63 -1.17 -0.69
C GLU A 44 -10.44 -2.00 -0.19
N HIS A 45 -9.28 -1.90 -0.85
CA HIS A 45 -8.10 -2.70 -0.51
C HIS A 45 -6.79 -1.99 -0.84
N PHE A 46 -5.79 -2.21 0.01
CA PHE A 46 -4.49 -1.57 -0.09
C PHE A 46 -3.37 -2.60 -0.20
N TYR A 47 -2.35 -2.29 -1.00
CA TYR A 47 -1.10 -3.04 -1.04
C TYR A 47 0.01 -2.11 -0.56
N PHE A 48 0.66 -2.50 0.54
CA PHE A 48 1.78 -1.77 1.12
C PHE A 48 3.09 -2.47 0.78
N TYR A 49 4.04 -1.72 0.26
CA TYR A 49 5.38 -2.20 -0.02
C TYR A 49 6.35 -1.53 0.93
N ILE A 50 7.18 -2.33 1.60
CA ILE A 50 8.12 -1.84 2.62
C ILE A 50 9.53 -2.34 2.27
N LYS A 51 10.48 -1.41 2.18
CA LYS A 51 11.91 -1.67 1.97
C LYS A 51 12.71 -1.00 3.08
N ASP A 52 13.67 -1.71 3.66
CA ASP A 52 14.59 -1.16 4.67
C ASP A 52 13.86 -0.41 5.79
N ILE A 53 13.09 -1.14 6.62
CA ILE A 53 12.72 -0.61 7.92
C ILE A 53 14.04 -0.47 8.69
N ASP A 54 14.46 0.76 8.95
CA ASP A 54 15.78 1.10 9.48
C ASP A 54 16.28 0.07 10.49
N SER A 55 17.45 -0.54 10.25
CA SER A 55 18.05 -1.54 11.16
C SER A 55 18.42 -0.96 12.53
N TYR A 56 18.43 0.37 12.67
CA TYR A 56 18.46 1.04 13.96
C TYR A 56 17.23 0.76 14.84
N SER A 57 16.10 0.37 14.23
CA SER A 57 14.88 -0.08 14.92
C SER A 57 14.89 -1.57 15.28
N LEU A 58 15.74 -2.37 14.63
CA LEU A 58 15.92 -3.81 14.91
C LEU A 58 16.98 -4.06 15.99
N GLU A 59 18.11 -3.33 15.97
CA GLU A 59 19.20 -3.49 16.96
C GLU A 59 19.14 -2.47 18.11
N SER A 60 18.58 -1.27 17.90
CA SER A 60 18.39 -0.27 18.95
C SER A 60 16.94 -0.29 19.48
N ARG A 61 16.70 -1.23 20.38
CA ARG A 61 15.71 -1.14 21.48
C ARG A 61 14.22 -1.21 21.09
N VAL A 62 13.69 -2.42 21.24
CA VAL A 62 12.49 -2.90 21.98
C VAL A 62 11.70 -1.93 22.93
N ASN A 63 12.07 -0.65 23.12
CA ASN A 63 11.48 0.25 24.14
C ASN A 63 11.06 1.66 23.66
N THR A 64 10.92 1.93 22.36
CA THR A 64 10.34 3.21 21.89
C THR A 64 8.87 2.99 21.48
N SER A 65 7.94 3.60 22.21
CA SER A 65 6.48 3.44 22.00
C SER A 65 6.03 3.79 20.58
N THR A 66 6.69 4.75 19.92
CA THR A 66 6.29 5.23 18.59
C THR A 66 6.57 4.23 17.47
N PHE A 67 7.72 3.54 17.47
CA PHE A 67 8.04 2.52 16.46
C PHE A 67 7.03 1.38 16.49
N LYS A 68 6.67 0.92 17.70
CA LYS A 68 5.61 -0.08 17.91
C LYS A 68 4.29 0.37 17.28
N ASN A 69 3.92 1.65 17.41
CA ASN A 69 2.67 2.18 16.86
C ASN A 69 2.64 2.15 15.33
N SER A 70 3.76 2.47 14.67
CA SER A 70 3.83 2.51 13.20
C SER A 70 3.63 1.14 12.55
N LEU A 71 4.32 0.11 13.05
CA LEU A 71 4.14 -1.26 12.59
C LEU A 71 2.81 -1.84 13.08
N GLN A 72 2.32 -1.42 14.24
CA GLN A 72 1.00 -1.78 14.72
C GLN A 72 -0.11 -1.27 13.79
N LEU A 73 -0.01 -0.05 13.27
CA LEU A 73 -0.98 0.49 12.31
C LEU A 73 -1.05 -0.38 11.05
N VAL A 74 0.10 -0.72 10.45
CA VAL A 74 0.15 -1.64 9.30
C VAL A 74 -0.46 -2.99 9.65
N ASN A 75 -0.10 -3.55 10.81
CA ASN A 75 -0.64 -4.82 11.28
C ASN A 75 -2.15 -4.78 11.51
N ASP A 76 -2.68 -3.66 11.97
CA ASP A 76 -4.12 -3.50 12.21
C ASP A 76 -4.88 -3.49 10.88
N TYR A 77 -4.41 -2.76 9.87
CA TYR A 77 -4.99 -2.81 8.51
C TYR A 77 -4.88 -4.19 7.86
N VAL A 78 -3.78 -4.93 8.10
CA VAL A 78 -3.64 -6.30 7.63
C VAL A 78 -4.60 -7.25 8.35
N LYS A 79 -4.77 -7.10 9.66
CA LYS A 79 -5.69 -7.94 10.47
C LYS A 79 -7.15 -7.71 10.12
N THR A 80 -7.55 -6.48 9.79
CA THR A 80 -8.91 -6.18 9.34
C THR A 80 -9.17 -6.63 7.90
N GLY A 81 -8.11 -7.02 7.18
CA GLY A 81 -8.19 -7.42 5.78
C GLY A 81 -8.29 -6.25 4.82
N GLU A 82 -8.07 -5.02 5.29
CA GLU A 82 -8.05 -3.81 4.48
C GLU A 82 -6.75 -3.70 3.66
N ALA A 83 -5.66 -4.32 4.13
CA ALA A 83 -4.38 -4.25 3.45
C ALA A 83 -3.65 -5.60 3.36
N GLU A 84 -2.82 -5.72 2.33
CA GLU A 84 -1.73 -6.70 2.24
C GLU A 84 -0.39 -5.97 2.32
N VAL A 85 0.61 -6.59 2.95
CA VAL A 85 1.96 -6.03 3.06
C VAL A 85 2.99 -6.94 2.39
N VAL A 86 3.86 -6.34 1.60
CA VAL A 86 4.99 -6.99 0.94
C VAL A 86 6.28 -6.35 1.45
N PHE A 87 7.13 -7.17 2.08
CA PHE A 87 8.47 -6.75 2.49
C PHE A 87 9.47 -7.10 1.39
N PHE A 88 10.15 -6.09 0.86
CA PHE A 88 11.25 -6.30 -0.07
C PHE A 88 12.48 -6.83 0.67
N ARG A 89 13.09 -7.84 0.07
CA ARG A 89 14.24 -8.54 0.64
C ARG A 89 15.53 -7.74 0.41
N GLU A 90 16.46 -7.88 1.34
CA GLU A 90 17.81 -7.32 1.22
C GLU A 90 18.71 -8.17 0.32
N GLU A 91 18.38 -9.45 0.09
CA GLU A 91 19.18 -10.30 -0.79
C GLU A 91 19.04 -9.87 -2.26
N GLN A 92 20.18 -9.60 -2.91
CA GLN A 92 20.25 -9.04 -4.26
C GLN A 92 19.58 -7.66 -4.37
N ASP A 93 19.95 -6.78 -3.43
CA ASP A 93 19.42 -5.43 -3.36
C ASP A 93 19.55 -4.68 -4.69
N ARG A 94 18.57 -3.84 -4.95
CA ARG A 94 18.42 -3.04 -6.16
C ARG A 94 18.53 -1.57 -5.80
N THR A 95 18.81 -0.74 -6.79
CA THR A 95 18.74 0.72 -6.61
C THR A 95 17.30 1.14 -6.29
N SER A 96 17.12 2.21 -5.49
CA SER A 96 15.80 2.59 -4.97
C SER A 96 14.71 2.77 -6.05
N ASN A 97 15.08 3.30 -7.22
CA ASN A 97 14.17 3.43 -8.36
C ASN A 97 13.76 2.07 -8.97
N GLU A 98 14.61 1.05 -8.92
CA GLU A 98 14.27 -0.29 -9.43
C GLU A 98 13.22 -0.97 -8.55
N TRP A 99 13.22 -0.70 -7.24
CA TRP A 99 12.20 -1.22 -6.34
C TRP A 99 10.80 -0.66 -6.61
N GLN A 100 10.69 0.57 -7.11
CA GLN A 100 9.42 1.10 -7.60
C GLN A 100 8.90 0.31 -8.82
N HIS A 101 9.79 -0.12 -9.72
CA HIS A 101 9.38 -0.95 -10.86
C HIS A 101 8.91 -2.34 -10.41
N VAL A 102 9.61 -2.94 -9.44
CA VAL A 102 9.22 -4.22 -8.84
C VAL A 102 7.85 -4.11 -8.17
N GLU A 103 7.59 -3.03 -7.44
CA GLU A 103 6.29 -2.75 -6.84
C GLU A 103 5.19 -2.66 -7.89
N ILE A 104 5.40 -1.85 -8.93
CA ILE A 104 4.40 -1.67 -9.99
C ILE A 104 4.05 -3.01 -10.65
N GLU A 105 5.07 -3.81 -10.97
CA GLU A 105 4.86 -5.12 -11.59
C GLU A 105 4.16 -6.11 -10.66
N ASP A 106 4.59 -6.23 -9.40
CA ASP A 106 3.98 -7.13 -8.42
C ASP A 106 2.54 -6.74 -8.13
N CYS A 107 2.27 -5.44 -7.88
CA CYS A 107 0.93 -4.98 -7.57
C CYS A 107 -0.01 -5.11 -8.76
N ALA A 108 0.43 -4.77 -9.97
CA ALA A 108 -0.37 -4.96 -11.18
C ALA A 108 -0.75 -6.43 -11.40
N LEU A 109 0.17 -7.36 -11.12
CA LEU A 109 -0.10 -8.79 -11.22
C LEU A 109 -1.08 -9.28 -10.15
N ARG A 110 -0.93 -8.83 -8.90
CA ARG A 110 -1.86 -9.14 -7.81
C ARG A 110 -3.25 -8.59 -8.07
N SER A 111 -3.33 -7.32 -8.49
CA SER A 111 -4.59 -6.63 -8.65
C SER A 111 -5.41 -7.11 -9.85
N LYS A 112 -4.74 -7.62 -10.89
CA LYS A 112 -5.36 -8.14 -12.13
C LYS A 112 -6.57 -9.05 -11.91
N HIS A 113 -6.58 -9.82 -10.83
CA HIS A 113 -7.65 -10.76 -10.49
C HIS A 113 -8.35 -10.44 -9.17
N HIS A 114 -7.95 -9.36 -8.51
CA HIS A 114 -8.46 -8.94 -7.21
C HIS A 114 -9.31 -7.68 -7.31
N SER A 115 -9.03 -6.79 -8.29
CA SER A 115 -9.68 -5.48 -8.41
C SER A 115 -10.06 -5.15 -9.85
N ARG A 116 -11.15 -4.40 -10.07
CA ARG A 116 -11.50 -3.86 -11.41
C ARG A 116 -10.52 -2.77 -11.83
N TYR A 117 -10.16 -1.90 -10.89
CA TYR A 117 -9.24 -0.78 -11.07
C TYR A 117 -8.22 -0.74 -9.93
N SER A 118 -7.04 -0.21 -10.22
CA SER A 118 -5.98 0.01 -9.23
C SER A 118 -5.38 1.39 -9.42
N ILE A 119 -5.21 2.09 -8.31
CA ILE A 119 -4.45 3.34 -8.22
C ILE A 119 -3.01 2.98 -7.87
N PHE A 120 -2.04 3.56 -8.55
CA PHE A 120 -0.63 3.55 -8.14
C PHE A 120 -0.31 4.96 -7.64
N ALA A 121 0.11 5.08 -6.38
CA ALA A 121 0.29 6.37 -5.72
C ALA A 121 1.48 6.35 -4.76
N ASP A 122 2.12 7.50 -4.62
CA ASP A 122 3.08 7.77 -3.54
C ASP A 122 2.35 8.15 -2.24
N LEU A 123 3.06 8.18 -1.12
CA LEU A 123 2.50 8.45 0.21
C LEU A 123 1.95 9.88 0.36
N ASP A 124 2.47 10.81 -0.43
CA ASP A 124 2.08 12.22 -0.47
C ASP A 124 1.06 12.54 -1.59
N ASP A 125 0.68 11.55 -2.40
CA ASP A 125 -0.31 11.74 -3.45
C ASP A 125 -1.74 11.71 -2.91
N ARG A 126 -2.57 12.63 -3.40
CA ARG A 126 -4.00 12.70 -3.09
C ARG A 126 -4.78 12.96 -4.37
N ILE A 127 -5.72 12.06 -4.67
CA ILE A 127 -6.69 12.24 -5.75
C ILE A 127 -8.07 12.38 -5.11
N THR A 128 -8.81 13.41 -5.52
CA THR A 128 -10.16 13.70 -5.03
C THR A 128 -11.05 14.04 -6.21
N ALA A 129 -12.25 13.49 -6.26
CA ALA A 129 -13.24 13.94 -7.24
C ALA A 129 -13.72 15.36 -6.90
N LEU A 130 -13.84 16.23 -7.92
CA LEU A 130 -14.16 17.66 -7.73
C LEU A 130 -15.63 17.92 -7.36
N ALA A 131 -16.51 16.95 -7.55
CA ALA A 131 -17.95 17.04 -7.27
C ALA A 131 -18.33 16.23 -6.02
N SER A 132 -19.62 16.06 -5.76
CA SER A 132 -20.13 15.25 -4.64
C SER A 132 -19.99 13.73 -4.83
N SER A 133 -19.15 13.27 -5.76
CA SER A 133 -18.96 11.86 -6.07
C SER A 133 -17.66 11.31 -5.46
N THR A 134 -17.58 10.01 -5.22
CA THR A 134 -16.31 9.33 -4.87
C THR A 134 -15.49 8.99 -6.13
N LEU A 135 -14.22 8.58 -5.98
CA LEU A 135 -13.45 8.07 -7.13
C LEU A 135 -14.09 6.82 -7.71
N VAL A 136 -14.60 5.93 -6.86
CA VAL A 136 -15.33 4.73 -7.32
C VAL A 136 -16.54 5.10 -8.15
N GLU A 137 -17.34 6.08 -7.72
CA GLU A 137 -18.50 6.55 -8.49
C GLU A 137 -18.12 7.20 -9.81
N TYR A 138 -16.95 7.82 -9.91
CA TYR A 138 -16.46 8.43 -11.14
C TYR A 138 -16.02 7.39 -12.19
N ILE A 139 -15.49 6.25 -11.77
CA ILE A 139 -14.91 5.21 -12.66
C ILE A 139 -15.81 4.00 -12.90
N SER A 140 -16.97 3.93 -12.22
CA SER A 140 -17.93 2.82 -12.32
C SER A 140 -19.04 3.11 -13.33
#